data_AF-A0A502G2J9-F1
#
_entry.id   AF-A0A502G2J9-F1
#
_cell.length_a   1.000
_cell.length_b   1.000
_cell.length_c   1.000
_cell.angle_alpha   90.00
_cell.angle_beta   90.00
_cell.angle_gamma   90.00
#
_symmetry.space_group_name_H-M   'P 1'
#
loop_
_entity.id
_entity.type
_entity.pdbx_description
1 polymer ?
#
loop_
_entity_poly.entity_id
_entity_poly.type
_entity_poly.pdbx_seq_one_letter_code
_entity_poly.pdbx_strand_id
1 'polypeptide(L)'
;MSYVMALVVFTGFSVALAMGRSSFAAPPIVHAHALVFMGWVVLYVAQNTLVARGSIALHRRLGWIAAGWVVAMVVLGTLVTMRLAQLGRVPPVFPPVQFLVFDPVLVLTFAGLTSAAIALRRSTQWHRRLHYCGMALLLGPALGRLLPLPLLIPYAYEADFLAVLVFPLIGIVADIRRSGTVHPAWWWGLGAIVGSTVLVELITFSPLGAAFYAAVVAGTPGAAVSGYAFPPFPGMP
;
A
#
# COMPACT_ATOMS: atom_id res chain seq x y z
N MET A 1 10.50 6.64 -13.50
CA MET A 1 9.73 5.64 -12.74
C MET A 1 8.89 6.27 -11.63
N SER A 2 9.42 7.18 -10.80
CA SER A 2 8.59 7.88 -9.79
C SER A 2 7.35 8.57 -10.39
N TYR A 3 7.49 9.25 -11.53
CA TYR A 3 6.35 9.82 -12.25
C TYR A 3 5.34 8.78 -12.75
N VAL A 4 5.80 7.60 -13.17
CA VAL A 4 4.93 6.51 -13.63
C VAL A 4 4.12 5.94 -12.46
N MET A 5 4.79 5.67 -11.33
CA MET A 5 4.11 5.22 -10.11
C MET A 5 3.11 6.27 -9.60
N ALA A 6 3.48 7.55 -9.64
CA ALA A 6 2.56 8.64 -9.28
C ALA A 6 1.37 8.73 -10.25
N LEU A 7 1.60 8.53 -11.55
CA LEU A 7 0.53 8.50 -12.55
C LEU A 7 -0.42 7.33 -12.31
N VAL A 8 0.09 6.14 -11.99
CA VAL A 8 -0.74 4.98 -11.62
C VAL A 8 -1.66 5.32 -10.44
N VAL A 9 -1.10 5.95 -9.39
CA VAL A 9 -1.90 6.39 -8.23
C VAL A 9 -2.95 7.41 -8.67
N PHE A 10 -2.56 8.46 -9.38
CA PHE A 10 -3.49 9.49 -9.83
C PHE A 10 -4.62 8.90 -10.67
N THR A 11 -4.28 8.11 -11.70
CA THR A 11 -5.25 7.49 -12.59
C THR A 11 -6.20 6.55 -11.85
N GLY A 12 -5.70 5.67 -10.97
CA GLY A 12 -6.55 4.75 -10.22
C GLY A 12 -7.60 5.44 -9.38
N PHE A 13 -7.21 6.50 -8.65
CA PHE A 13 -8.14 7.24 -7.80
C PHE A 13 -9.09 8.16 -8.60
N SER A 14 -8.61 8.81 -9.67
CA SER A 14 -9.47 9.61 -10.56
C SER A 14 -10.53 8.76 -11.25
N VAL A 15 -10.15 7.57 -11.74
CA VAL A 15 -11.07 6.62 -12.38
C VAL A 15 -12.11 6.13 -11.37
N ALA A 16 -11.69 5.77 -10.16
CA ALA A 16 -12.64 5.37 -9.10
C ALA A 16 -13.64 6.47 -8.73
N LEU A 17 -13.20 7.73 -8.67
CA LEU A 17 -14.08 8.88 -8.45
C LEU A 17 -15.07 9.08 -9.61
N ALA A 18 -14.58 9.04 -10.85
CA ALA A 18 -15.41 9.20 -12.06
C ALA A 18 -16.48 8.10 -12.19
N MET A 19 -16.19 6.88 -11.74
CA MET A 19 -17.13 5.75 -11.74
C MET A 19 -18.03 5.71 -10.50
N GLY A 20 -17.99 6.71 -9.61
CA GLY A 20 -18.82 6.73 -8.39
C GLY A 20 -18.44 5.68 -7.33
N ARG A 21 -17.29 5.00 -7.48
CA ARG A 21 -16.75 4.05 -6.50
C ARG A 21 -16.08 4.75 -5.32
N SER A 22 -15.92 6.08 -5.39
CA SER A 22 -15.39 6.95 -4.34
C SER A 22 -16.20 8.23 -4.30
N SER A 23 -16.34 8.83 -3.12
CA SER A 23 -17.18 10.02 -2.92
C SER A 23 -16.59 10.94 -1.86
N PHE A 24 -16.77 12.25 -2.03
CA PHE A 24 -16.39 13.25 -1.03
C PHE A 24 -17.28 13.21 0.23
N ALA A 25 -18.42 12.50 0.18
CA ALA A 25 -19.24 12.21 1.36
C ALA A 25 -18.63 11.13 2.28
N ALA A 26 -17.41 10.66 2.01
CA ALA A 26 -16.70 9.73 2.87
C ALA A 26 -16.42 10.34 4.27
N PRO A 27 -16.30 9.50 5.33
CA PRO A 27 -15.99 9.98 6.67
C PRO A 27 -14.69 10.82 6.72
N PRO A 28 -14.57 11.82 7.63
CA PRO A 28 -13.40 12.69 7.74
C PRO A 28 -12.06 11.95 7.82
N ILE A 29 -12.01 10.78 8.47
CA ILE A 29 -10.79 9.96 8.57
C ILE A 29 -10.30 9.47 7.20
N VAL A 30 -11.19 9.22 6.24
CA VAL A 30 -10.82 8.83 4.87
C VAL A 30 -10.16 9.99 4.15
N HIS A 31 -10.62 11.23 4.38
CA HIS A 31 -9.99 12.44 3.83
C HIS A 31 -8.62 12.69 4.43
N ALA A 32 -8.47 12.53 5.75
CA ALA A 32 -7.17 12.62 6.43
C ALA A 32 -6.17 11.57 5.90
N HIS A 33 -6.62 10.32 5.77
CA HIS A 33 -5.84 9.25 5.14
C HIS A 33 -5.44 9.62 3.70
N ALA A 34 -6.40 10.06 2.87
CA ALA A 34 -6.12 10.44 1.49
C ALA A 34 -5.11 11.58 1.39
N LEU A 35 -5.24 12.63 2.21
CA LEU A 35 -4.30 13.75 2.22
C LEU A 35 -2.88 13.29 2.58
N VAL A 36 -2.74 12.42 3.58
CA VAL A 36 -1.42 11.94 4.02
C VAL A 36 -0.78 11.01 2.99
N PHE A 37 -1.53 10.09 2.39
CA PHE A 37 -0.98 9.17 1.38
C PHE A 37 -0.74 9.84 0.03
N MET A 38 -1.60 10.77 -0.41
CA MET A 38 -1.33 11.57 -1.62
C MET A 38 -0.17 12.53 -1.39
N GLY A 39 -0.06 13.11 -0.19
CA GLY A 39 1.10 13.90 0.23
C GLY A 39 2.40 13.08 0.15
N TRP A 40 2.37 11.81 0.52
CA TRP A 40 3.53 10.92 0.36
C TRP A 40 3.94 10.74 -1.10
N VAL A 41 3.00 10.56 -2.03
CA VAL A 41 3.32 10.45 -3.46
C VAL A 41 4.00 11.72 -3.97
N VAL A 42 3.52 12.90 -3.55
CA VAL A 42 4.16 14.19 -3.87
C VAL A 42 5.57 14.25 -3.29
N LEU A 43 5.75 13.88 -2.02
CA LEU A 43 7.06 13.81 -1.38
C LEU A 43 7.99 12.86 -2.14
N TYR A 44 7.54 11.67 -2.51
CA TYR A 44 8.33 10.68 -3.24
C TYR A 44 8.81 11.22 -4.59
N VAL A 45 7.92 11.86 -5.37
CA VAL A 45 8.28 12.52 -6.63
C VAL A 45 9.25 13.68 -6.41
N ALA A 46 9.01 14.52 -5.40
CA ALA A 46 9.88 15.63 -5.05
C ALA A 46 11.29 15.14 -4.68
N GLN A 47 11.41 14.10 -3.85
CA GLN A 47 12.69 13.51 -3.45
C GLN A 47 13.51 13.04 -4.66
N ASN A 48 12.87 12.35 -5.61
CA ASN A 48 13.52 11.92 -6.85
C ASN A 48 13.95 13.11 -7.73
N THR A 49 13.09 14.13 -7.84
CA THR A 49 13.34 15.33 -8.64
C THR A 49 14.49 16.16 -8.08
N LEU A 50 14.57 16.29 -6.75
CA LEU A 50 15.64 17.02 -6.07
C LEU A 50 17.01 16.39 -6.32
N VAL A 51 17.09 15.05 -6.28
CA VAL A 51 18.32 14.32 -6.60
C VAL A 51 18.68 14.49 -8.08
N ALA A 52 17.71 14.38 -8.99
CA ALA A 52 17.94 14.56 -10.42
C ALA A 52 18.44 15.98 -10.78
N ARG A 53 18.02 16.99 -10.03
CA ARG A 53 18.46 18.39 -10.17
C ARG A 53 19.73 18.74 -9.36
N GLY A 54 20.34 17.76 -8.68
CA GLY A 54 21.54 17.98 -7.87
C GLY A 54 21.30 18.72 -6.54
N SER A 55 20.05 18.96 -6.13
CA SER A 55 19.69 19.69 -4.91
C SER A 55 19.72 18.78 -3.66
N ILE A 56 20.90 18.21 -3.37
CA ILE A 56 21.08 17.19 -2.33
C ILE A 56 20.82 17.72 -0.92
N ALA A 57 21.13 18.98 -0.65
CA ALA A 57 20.85 19.59 0.65
C ALA A 57 19.34 19.63 0.96
N LEU A 58 18.52 19.99 -0.03
CA LEU A 58 17.07 20.02 0.12
C LEU A 58 16.48 18.61 0.19
N HIS A 59 16.99 17.65 -0.60
CA HIS A 59 16.65 16.24 -0.48
C HIS A 59 16.81 15.74 0.97
N ARG A 60 17.95 16.05 1.61
CA ARG A 60 18.21 15.65 3.01
C ARG A 60 17.26 16.32 4.01
N ARG A 61 16.99 17.62 3.87
CA ARG A 61 16.08 18.36 4.76
C ARG A 61 14.65 17.84 4.65
N LEU A 62 14.13 17.75 3.43
CA LEU A 62 12.80 17.21 3.16
C LEU A 62 12.71 15.71 3.52
N GLY A 63 13.83 14.99 3.45
CA GLY A 63 13.91 13.57 3.81
C GLY A 63 13.58 13.31 5.28
N TRP A 64 13.95 14.22 6.19
CA TRP A 64 13.56 14.11 7.61
C TRP A 64 12.08 14.40 7.84
N ILE A 65 11.50 15.33 7.08
CA ILE A 65 10.04 15.55 7.08
C ILE A 65 9.34 14.29 6.60
N ALA A 66 9.80 13.70 5.49
CA ALA A 66 9.27 12.44 4.97
C ALA A 66 9.41 11.29 5.97
N ALA A 67 10.53 11.20 6.69
CA ALA A 67 10.73 10.18 7.73
C ALA A 67 9.67 10.30 8.85
N GLY A 68 9.39 11.50 9.35
CA GLY A 68 8.30 11.74 10.30
C GLY A 68 6.91 11.46 9.70
N TRP A 69 6.73 11.76 8.40
CA TRP A 69 5.48 11.52 7.67
C TRP A 69 5.07 10.05 7.64
N VAL A 70 6.03 9.12 7.61
CA VAL A 70 5.77 7.67 7.66
C VAL A 70 4.98 7.27 8.92
N VAL A 71 5.21 7.93 10.05
CA VAL A 71 4.47 7.66 11.30
C VAL A 71 2.98 7.97 11.10
N ALA A 72 2.66 9.11 10.49
CA ALA A 72 1.28 9.47 10.17
C ALA A 72 0.64 8.48 9.20
N MET A 73 1.40 7.98 8.21
CA MET A 73 0.91 6.96 7.28
C MET A 73 0.57 5.64 7.98
N VAL A 74 1.42 5.15 8.88
CA VAL A 74 1.17 3.91 9.64
C VAL A 74 -0.08 4.07 10.51
N VAL A 75 -0.19 5.18 11.23
CA VAL A 75 -1.34 5.46 12.10
C VAL A 75 -2.63 5.57 11.29
N LEU A 76 -2.66 6.44 10.27
CA LEU A 76 -3.89 6.68 9.49
C LEU A 76 -4.25 5.50 8.58
N GLY A 77 -3.27 4.77 8.05
CA GLY A 77 -3.50 3.53 7.30
C GLY A 77 -4.19 2.49 8.19
N THR A 78 -3.67 2.25 9.39
CA THR A 78 -4.27 1.30 10.34
C THR A 78 -5.67 1.74 10.79
N LEU A 79 -5.82 3.01 11.19
CA LEU A 79 -7.09 3.51 11.73
C LEU A 79 -8.20 3.55 10.68
N VAL A 80 -7.91 3.90 9.42
CA VAL A 80 -8.95 3.91 8.37
C VAL A 80 -9.44 2.50 8.09
N THR A 81 -8.56 1.51 8.02
CA THR A 81 -8.92 0.10 7.79
C THR A 81 -9.80 -0.42 8.92
N MET A 82 -9.39 -0.19 10.18
CA MET A 82 -10.20 -0.53 11.35
C MET A 82 -11.57 0.13 11.30
N ARG A 83 -11.62 1.43 10.97
CA ARG A 83 -12.88 2.17 10.91
C ARG A 83 -13.81 1.65 9.81
N LEU A 84 -13.28 1.30 8.64
CA LEU A 84 -14.09 0.73 7.56
C LEU A 84 -14.61 -0.67 7.91
N ALA A 85 -13.81 -1.50 8.59
CA ALA A 85 -14.25 -2.78 9.12
C ALA A 85 -15.39 -2.60 10.14
N GLN A 86 -15.23 -1.69 11.11
CA GLN A 86 -16.24 -1.37 12.11
C GLN A 86 -17.54 -0.81 11.53
N LEU A 87 -17.46 -0.12 10.39
CA LEU A 87 -18.63 0.41 9.69
C LEU A 87 -19.30 -0.62 8.76
N GLY A 88 -18.71 -1.82 8.58
CA GLY A 88 -19.17 -2.79 7.58
C GLY A 88 -19.00 -2.29 6.14
N ARG A 89 -18.00 -1.43 5.88
CA ARG A 89 -17.76 -0.77 4.58
C ARG A 89 -16.44 -1.19 3.93
N VAL A 90 -16.02 -2.43 4.18
CA VAL A 90 -14.87 -3.04 3.50
C VAL A 90 -15.18 -3.16 2.00
N PRO A 91 -14.20 -2.94 1.09
CA PRO A 91 -14.41 -3.18 -0.34
C PRO A 91 -14.91 -4.61 -0.60
N PRO A 92 -15.96 -4.79 -1.43
CA PRO A 92 -16.65 -6.09 -1.59
C PRO A 92 -15.80 -7.19 -2.25
N VAL A 93 -14.63 -6.85 -2.77
CA VAL A 93 -13.69 -7.78 -3.40
C VAL A 93 -12.78 -8.50 -2.41
N PHE A 94 -12.83 -8.16 -1.12
CA PHE A 94 -12.02 -8.77 -0.07
C PHE A 94 -12.90 -9.28 1.08
N PRO A 95 -12.58 -10.43 1.70
CA PRO A 95 -13.11 -10.78 3.01
C PRO A 95 -12.71 -9.72 4.04
N PRO A 96 -13.62 -9.29 4.94
CA PRO A 96 -13.30 -8.27 5.95
C PRO A 96 -12.10 -8.58 6.85
N VAL A 97 -11.87 -9.85 7.20
CA VAL A 97 -10.69 -10.29 7.96
C VAL A 97 -9.41 -10.07 7.13
N GLN A 98 -9.41 -10.43 5.84
CA GLN A 98 -8.25 -10.25 4.97
C GLN A 98 -7.90 -8.76 4.84
N PHE A 99 -8.90 -7.91 4.58
CA PHE A 99 -8.74 -6.46 4.50
C PHE A 99 -8.17 -5.84 5.79
N LEU A 100 -8.72 -6.24 6.94
CA LEU A 100 -8.28 -5.75 8.24
C LEU A 100 -6.83 -6.11 8.56
N VAL A 101 -6.34 -7.24 8.02
CA VAL A 101 -4.97 -7.72 8.23
C VAL A 101 -4.00 -7.11 7.21
N PHE A 102 -4.34 -7.13 5.91
CA PHE A 102 -3.37 -6.80 4.87
C PHE A 102 -2.99 -5.32 4.88
N ASP A 103 -3.93 -4.39 5.06
CA ASP A 103 -3.64 -2.96 5.01
C ASP A 103 -2.57 -2.55 6.07
N PRO A 104 -2.72 -2.89 7.37
CA PRO A 104 -1.69 -2.65 8.37
C PRO A 104 -0.36 -3.34 8.08
N VAL A 105 -0.39 -4.61 7.65
CA VAL A 105 0.84 -5.36 7.36
C VAL A 105 1.61 -4.72 6.20
N LEU A 106 0.92 -4.29 5.14
CA LEU A 106 1.56 -3.66 3.99
C LEU A 106 2.13 -2.28 4.33
N VAL A 107 1.42 -1.45 5.09
CA VAL A 107 1.96 -0.14 5.52
C VAL A 107 3.13 -0.27 6.49
N LEU A 108 3.12 -1.29 7.37
CA LEU A 108 4.25 -1.61 8.24
C LEU A 108 5.45 -2.12 7.44
N THR A 109 5.22 -2.93 6.41
CA THR A 109 6.28 -3.42 5.51
C THR A 109 6.89 -2.26 4.72
N PHE A 110 6.06 -1.36 4.20
CA PHE A 110 6.50 -0.11 3.59
C PHE A 110 7.36 0.73 4.56
N ALA A 111 6.91 0.90 5.80
CA ALA A 111 7.64 1.65 6.83
C ALA A 111 8.98 0.99 7.17
N GLY A 112 9.03 -0.34 7.25
CA GLY A 112 10.24 -1.12 7.47
C GLY A 112 11.23 -0.96 6.33
N LEU A 113 10.79 -1.12 5.08
CA LEU A 113 11.63 -0.92 3.89
C LEU A 113 12.15 0.52 3.79
N THR A 114 11.29 1.50 4.07
CA THR A 114 11.66 2.92 4.12
C THR A 114 12.69 3.21 5.22
N SER A 115 12.49 2.65 6.42
CA SER A 115 13.44 2.80 7.53
C SER A 115 14.79 2.18 7.20
N ALA A 116 14.80 0.98 6.62
CA ALA A 116 16.01 0.33 6.14
C ALA A 116 16.71 1.16 5.05
N ALA A 117 15.95 1.75 4.12
CA ALA A 117 16.49 2.64 3.10
C ALA A 117 17.17 3.89 3.71
N ILE A 118 16.57 4.47 4.76
CA ILE A 118 17.12 5.63 5.48
C ILE A 118 18.36 5.24 6.30
N ALA A 119 18.35 4.07 6.95
CA ALA A 119 19.51 3.54 7.66
C ALA A 119 20.70 3.36 6.70
N LEU A 120 20.44 2.84 5.50
CA LEU A 120 21.41 2.63 4.44
C LEU A 120 21.59 3.84 3.50
N ARG A 121 21.25 5.06 3.94
CA ARG A 121 21.34 6.30 3.13
C ARG A 121 22.75 6.62 2.61
N ARG A 122 23.80 6.11 3.26
CA ARG A 122 25.19 6.25 2.80
C ARG A 122 25.51 5.31 1.63
N SER A 123 24.76 4.21 1.50
CA SER A 123 24.83 3.25 0.41
C SER A 123 23.71 3.54 -0.58
N THR A 124 23.90 4.55 -1.43
CA THR A 124 22.86 5.09 -2.34
C THR A 124 22.17 4.03 -3.20
N GLN A 125 22.91 2.96 -3.55
CA GLN A 125 22.40 1.81 -4.28
C GLN A 125 21.32 1.03 -3.48
N TRP A 126 21.51 0.83 -2.18
CA TRP A 126 20.51 0.23 -1.29
C TRP A 126 19.35 1.20 -1.05
N HIS A 127 19.67 2.44 -0.67
CA HIS A 127 18.68 3.47 -0.37
C HIS A 127 17.61 3.61 -1.45
N ARG A 128 18.02 3.78 -2.72
CA ARG A 128 17.09 3.99 -3.83
C ARG A 128 16.22 2.77 -4.15
N ARG A 129 16.77 1.55 -4.02
CA ARG A 129 16.06 0.30 -4.37
C ARG A 129 15.08 -0.10 -3.28
N LEU A 130 15.45 0.04 -2.01
CA LEU A 130 14.54 -0.23 -0.89
C LEU A 130 13.36 0.75 -0.86
N HIS A 131 13.60 2.06 -1.10
CA HIS A 131 12.50 3.02 -1.26
C HIS A 131 11.61 2.72 -2.48
N TYR A 132 12.17 2.19 -3.56
CA TYR A 132 11.40 1.76 -4.73
C TYR A 132 10.45 0.61 -4.36
N CYS A 133 10.96 -0.42 -3.68
CA CYS A 133 10.14 -1.55 -3.23
C CYS A 133 9.06 -1.10 -2.22
N GLY A 134 9.41 -0.21 -1.29
CA GLY A 134 8.43 0.40 -0.38
C GLY A 134 7.33 1.15 -1.14
N MET A 135 7.69 1.98 -2.12
CA MET A 135 6.70 2.69 -2.94
C MET A 135 5.82 1.74 -3.74
N ALA A 136 6.36 0.63 -4.24
CA ALA A 136 5.58 -0.37 -4.98
C ALA A 136 4.43 -0.94 -4.14
N LEU A 137 4.64 -1.22 -2.85
CA LEU A 137 3.58 -1.68 -1.93
C LEU A 137 2.41 -0.69 -1.84
N LEU A 138 2.68 0.61 -1.92
CA LEU A 138 1.66 1.64 -1.85
C LEU A 138 0.83 1.77 -3.15
N LEU A 139 1.19 1.04 -4.21
CA LEU A 139 0.45 1.05 -5.46
C LEU A 139 -0.76 0.12 -5.45
N GLY A 140 -0.83 -0.86 -4.54
CA GLY A 140 -1.93 -1.84 -4.48
C GLY A 140 -3.32 -1.19 -4.52
N PRO A 141 -3.63 -0.21 -3.64
CA PRO A 141 -4.92 0.48 -3.69
C PRO A 141 -5.23 1.16 -5.04
N ALA A 142 -4.23 1.69 -5.74
CA ALA A 142 -4.42 2.29 -7.05
C ALA A 142 -4.61 1.24 -8.15
N LEU A 143 -3.84 0.15 -8.11
CA LEU A 143 -3.96 -0.97 -9.03
C LEU A 143 -5.29 -1.69 -8.87
N GLY A 144 -5.73 -1.97 -7.65
CA GLY A 144 -7.04 -2.59 -7.39
C GLY A 144 -8.24 -1.75 -7.85
N ARG A 145 -8.05 -0.45 -8.12
CA ARG A 145 -9.06 0.41 -8.76
C ARG A 145 -9.06 0.32 -10.29
N LEU A 146 -7.93 -0.04 -10.88
CA LEU A 146 -7.72 -0.17 -12.33
C LEU A 146 -7.93 -1.60 -12.83
N LEU A 147 -7.63 -2.60 -12.00
CA LEU A 147 -7.81 -4.01 -12.31
C LEU A 147 -9.28 -4.42 -12.18
N PRO A 148 -9.74 -5.41 -12.96
CA PRO A 148 -11.10 -5.95 -12.88
C PRO A 148 -11.25 -6.91 -11.68
N LEU A 149 -10.87 -6.47 -10.47
CA LEU A 149 -10.86 -7.32 -9.25
C LEU A 149 -12.18 -8.04 -8.95
N PRO A 150 -13.39 -7.48 -9.21
CA PRO A 150 -14.64 -8.22 -9.04
C PRO A 150 -14.71 -9.53 -9.83
N LEU A 151 -14.09 -9.60 -11.01
CA LEU A 151 -14.04 -10.80 -11.84
C LEU A 151 -13.01 -11.83 -11.37
N LEU A 152 -12.19 -11.45 -10.38
CA LEU A 152 -11.07 -12.24 -9.89
C LEU A 152 -11.32 -12.81 -8.50
N ILE A 153 -12.49 -12.58 -7.89
CA ILE A 153 -12.89 -13.22 -6.63
C ILE A 153 -12.84 -14.75 -6.81
N PRO A 154 -12.23 -15.51 -5.87
CA PRO A 154 -11.72 -15.08 -4.56
C PRO A 154 -10.26 -14.57 -4.55
N TYR A 155 -9.55 -14.62 -5.67
CA TYR A 155 -8.12 -14.30 -5.82
C TYR A 155 -7.80 -12.81 -6.07
N ALA A 156 -8.69 -11.90 -5.67
CA ALA A 156 -8.55 -10.48 -5.95
C ALA A 156 -7.30 -9.87 -5.28
N TYR A 157 -6.97 -10.32 -4.07
CA TYR A 157 -5.80 -9.87 -3.32
C TYR A 157 -4.50 -10.33 -3.99
N GLU A 158 -4.42 -11.60 -4.38
CA GLU A 158 -3.27 -12.20 -5.04
C GLU A 158 -3.04 -11.59 -6.43
N ALA A 159 -4.11 -11.32 -7.17
CA ALA A 159 -4.02 -10.63 -8.45
C ALA A 159 -3.45 -9.21 -8.31
N ASP A 160 -3.90 -8.44 -7.31
CA ASP A 160 -3.36 -7.10 -7.04
C ASP A 160 -1.89 -7.17 -6.58
N PHE A 161 -1.56 -8.14 -5.72
CA PHE A 161 -0.20 -8.42 -5.31
C PHE A 161 0.73 -8.74 -6.51
N LEU A 162 0.30 -9.59 -7.43
CA LEU A 162 1.07 -9.89 -8.65
C LEU A 162 1.29 -8.62 -9.50
N ALA A 163 0.29 -7.75 -9.58
CA ALA A 163 0.44 -6.46 -10.26
C ALA A 163 1.44 -5.53 -9.55
N VAL A 164 1.47 -5.52 -8.22
CA VAL A 164 2.48 -4.81 -7.42
C VAL A 164 3.89 -5.33 -7.71
N LEU A 165 4.08 -6.66 -7.82
CA LEU A 165 5.38 -7.28 -8.10
C LEU A 165 5.98 -6.87 -9.46
N VAL A 166 5.16 -6.47 -10.43
CA VAL A 166 5.65 -6.00 -11.73
C VAL A 166 6.64 -4.83 -11.58
N PHE A 167 6.42 -3.94 -10.60
CA PHE A 167 7.29 -2.77 -10.41
C PHE A 167 8.73 -3.15 -9.98
N PRO A 168 8.97 -3.86 -8.86
CA PRO A 168 10.33 -4.28 -8.50
C PRO A 168 10.96 -5.18 -9.58
N LEU A 169 10.18 -6.00 -10.30
CA LEU A 169 10.67 -6.78 -11.43
C LEU A 169 11.18 -5.89 -12.58
N ILE A 170 10.45 -4.82 -12.94
CA ILE A 170 10.93 -3.80 -13.88
C ILE A 170 12.24 -3.17 -13.37
N GLY A 171 12.32 -2.89 -12.06
CA GLY A 171 13.51 -2.39 -11.41
C GLY A 171 14.73 -3.31 -11.54
N ILE A 172 14.53 -4.62 -11.36
CA ILE A 172 15.55 -5.66 -11.54
C ILE A 172 16.02 -5.72 -12.98
N VAL A 173 15.09 -5.79 -13.93
CA VAL A 173 15.41 -5.81 -15.37
C VAL A 173 16.20 -4.57 -15.76
N ALA A 174 15.82 -3.39 -15.25
CA ALA A 174 16.55 -2.15 -15.49
C ALA A 174 17.97 -2.16 -14.89
N ASP A 175 18.18 -2.85 -13.75
CA ASP A 175 19.50 -3.01 -13.14
C ASP A 175 20.39 -3.92 -13.97
N ILE A 176 19.88 -5.10 -14.37
CA ILE A 176 20.59 -6.03 -15.25
C ILE A 176 21.01 -5.34 -16.54
N ARG A 177 20.10 -4.57 -17.16
CA ARG A 177 20.39 -3.84 -18.40
C ARG A 177 21.49 -2.77 -18.25
N ARG A 178 21.68 -2.21 -17.05
CA ARG A 178 22.65 -1.12 -16.81
C ARG A 178 24.00 -1.61 -16.28
N SER A 179 24.00 -2.62 -15.43
CA SER A 179 25.20 -3.09 -14.72
C SER A 179 25.50 -4.58 -14.90
N GLY A 180 24.71 -5.32 -15.68
CA GLY A 180 24.89 -6.75 -15.93
C GLY A 180 24.55 -7.66 -14.75
N THR A 181 24.22 -7.11 -13.58
CA THR A 181 23.96 -7.87 -12.35
C THR A 181 22.76 -7.32 -11.58
N VAL A 182 22.10 -8.19 -10.80
CA VAL A 182 21.01 -7.80 -9.89
C VAL A 182 21.60 -7.38 -8.55
N HIS A 183 21.37 -6.13 -8.15
CA HIS A 183 21.80 -5.68 -6.84
C HIS A 183 21.02 -6.37 -5.69
N PRO A 184 21.68 -6.83 -4.60
CA PRO A 184 21.03 -7.60 -3.53
C PRO A 184 19.82 -6.93 -2.87
N ALA A 185 19.79 -5.59 -2.83
CA ALA A 185 18.64 -4.83 -2.33
C ALA A 185 17.29 -5.20 -2.97
N TRP A 186 17.29 -5.66 -4.23
CA TRP A 186 16.08 -6.12 -4.88
C TRP A 186 15.52 -7.39 -4.24
N TRP A 187 16.39 -8.33 -3.86
CA TRP A 187 15.99 -9.57 -3.20
C TRP A 187 15.44 -9.33 -1.80
N TRP A 188 16.03 -8.38 -1.05
CA TRP A 188 15.48 -7.97 0.25
C TRP A 188 14.13 -7.27 0.11
N GLY A 189 13.98 -6.41 -0.90
CA GLY A 189 12.71 -5.77 -1.20
C GLY A 189 11.63 -6.78 -1.61
N LEU A 190 11.93 -7.67 -2.55
CA LEU A 190 11.02 -8.75 -2.97
C LEU A 190 10.70 -9.68 -1.81
N GLY A 191 11.70 -10.09 -1.03
CA GLY A 191 11.52 -10.94 0.15
C GLY A 191 10.61 -10.30 1.19
N ALA A 192 10.72 -8.99 1.42
CA ALA A 192 9.81 -8.27 2.31
C ALA A 192 8.38 -8.22 1.76
N ILE A 193 8.21 -7.96 0.46
CA ILE A 193 6.89 -7.89 -0.20
C ILE A 193 6.21 -9.27 -0.20
N VAL A 194 6.91 -10.32 -0.63
CA VAL A 194 6.41 -11.69 -0.63
C VAL A 194 6.16 -12.17 0.80
N GLY A 195 7.11 -11.91 1.71
CA GLY A 195 7.00 -12.26 3.11
C GLY A 195 5.81 -11.60 3.80
N SER A 196 5.51 -10.33 3.47
CA SER A 196 4.33 -9.65 4.00
C SER A 196 3.04 -10.29 3.50
N THR A 197 2.97 -10.68 2.22
CA THR A 197 1.80 -11.37 1.67
C THR A 197 1.58 -12.75 2.30
N VAL A 198 2.66 -13.53 2.47
CA VAL A 198 2.57 -14.81 3.20
C VAL A 198 2.11 -14.59 4.64
N LEU A 199 2.65 -13.56 5.33
CA LEU A 199 2.24 -13.22 6.68
C LEU A 199 0.75 -12.84 6.77
N VAL A 200 0.25 -12.07 5.80
CA VAL A 200 -1.17 -11.73 5.70
C VAL A 200 -2.01 -13.00 5.63
N GLU A 201 -1.73 -13.87 4.67
CA GLU A 201 -2.48 -15.10 4.45
C GLU A 201 -2.45 -16.02 5.70
N LEU A 202 -1.28 -16.17 6.33
CA LEU A 202 -1.12 -16.94 7.56
C LEU A 202 -1.94 -16.36 8.72
N ILE A 203 -2.00 -15.03 8.87
CA ILE A 203 -2.82 -14.41 9.93
C ILE A 203 -4.29 -14.53 9.58
N THR A 204 -4.69 -14.18 8.35
CA THR A 204 -6.07 -14.18 7.87
C THR A 204 -6.72 -15.55 8.04
N PHE A 205 -6.06 -16.63 7.62
CA PHE A 205 -6.61 -17.98 7.68
C PHE A 205 -6.22 -18.75 8.96
N SER A 206 -6.02 -18.03 10.07
CA SER A 206 -5.74 -18.60 11.39
C SER A 206 -6.80 -18.19 12.44
N PRO A 207 -6.83 -18.86 13.61
CA PRO A 207 -7.65 -18.41 14.74
C PRO A 207 -7.32 -16.98 15.19
N LEU A 208 -6.08 -16.52 14.98
CA LEU A 208 -5.66 -15.16 15.32
C LEU A 208 -6.39 -14.12 14.44
N GLY A 209 -6.51 -14.37 13.13
CA GLY A 209 -7.24 -13.48 12.22
C GLY A 209 -8.73 -13.36 12.59
N ALA A 210 -9.36 -14.50 12.90
CA ALA A 210 -10.75 -14.53 13.35
C ALA A 210 -10.95 -13.76 14.66
N ALA A 211 -10.09 -14.01 15.66
CA ALA A 211 -10.15 -13.32 16.96
C ALA A 211 -9.88 -11.81 16.82
N PHE A 212 -8.91 -11.44 15.99
CA PHE A 212 -8.57 -10.04 15.73
C PHE A 212 -9.73 -9.29 15.09
N TYR A 213 -10.35 -9.85 14.05
CA TYR A 213 -11.52 -9.26 13.41
C TYR A 213 -12.67 -9.09 14.39
N ALA A 214 -13.04 -10.15 15.11
CA ALA A 214 -14.10 -10.11 16.11
C ALA A 214 -13.86 -9.04 17.18
N ALA A 215 -12.62 -8.91 17.67
CA ALA A 215 -12.25 -7.89 18.64
C ALA A 215 -12.37 -6.46 18.10
N VAL A 216 -11.95 -6.21 16.85
CA VAL A 216 -11.98 -4.87 16.25
C VAL A 216 -13.41 -4.40 15.97
N VAL A 217 -14.30 -5.30 15.55
CA VAL A 217 -15.68 -4.96 15.19
C VAL A 217 -16.67 -5.05 16.36
N ALA A 218 -16.27 -5.58 17.51
CA ALA A 218 -17.13 -5.72 18.69
C ALA A 218 -17.82 -4.39 19.06
N GLY A 219 -19.15 -4.44 19.24
CA GLY A 219 -19.95 -3.25 19.57
C GLY A 219 -20.13 -2.24 18.43
N THR A 220 -19.79 -2.60 17.20
CA THR A 220 -19.94 -1.74 16.01
C THR A 220 -20.83 -2.40 14.95
N PRO A 221 -21.35 -1.66 13.96
CA PRO A 221 -22.13 -2.25 12.85
C PRO A 221 -21.42 -3.40 12.12
N GLY A 222 -20.09 -3.36 12.06
CA GLY A 222 -19.27 -4.42 11.46
C GLY A 222 -19.41 -5.79 12.12
N ALA A 223 -19.87 -5.87 13.38
CA ALA A 223 -20.11 -7.15 14.07
C ALA A 223 -21.20 -8.00 13.41
N ALA A 224 -22.09 -7.38 12.62
CA ALA A 224 -23.12 -8.10 11.87
C ALA A 224 -22.60 -8.65 10.52
N VAL A 225 -21.38 -8.30 10.11
CA VAL A 225 -20.78 -8.73 8.85
C VAL A 225 -19.92 -9.97 9.08
N SER A 226 -20.09 -11.00 8.26
CA SER A 226 -19.22 -12.17 8.30
C SER A 226 -17.80 -11.80 7.86
N GLY A 227 -16.82 -12.11 8.71
CA GLY A 227 -15.41 -11.78 8.46
C GLY A 227 -14.78 -12.48 7.26
N TYR A 228 -15.34 -13.62 6.84
CA TYR A 228 -14.83 -14.45 5.74
C TYR A 228 -15.75 -14.47 4.51
N ALA A 229 -16.92 -13.85 4.58
CA ALA A 229 -17.78 -13.68 3.42
C ALA A 229 -17.40 -12.40 2.67
N PHE A 230 -17.43 -12.46 1.33
CA PHE A 230 -17.32 -11.26 0.51
C PHE A 230 -18.55 -10.36 0.74
N PRO A 231 -18.36 -9.06 1.05
CA PRO A 231 -19.48 -8.13 1.18
C PRO A 231 -20.28 -8.01 -0.12
N PRO A 232 -21.60 -7.73 -0.07
CA PRO A 232 -22.39 -7.52 -1.27
C PRO A 232 -21.90 -6.29 -2.05
N PHE A 233 -22.01 -6.33 -3.39
CA PHE A 233 -21.75 -5.16 -4.21
C PHE A 233 -22.88 -4.12 -4.02
N PRO A 234 -22.57 -2.81 -4.00
CA PRO A 234 -23.57 -1.77 -3.90
C PRO A 234 -24.65 -1.93 -4.99
N GLY A 235 -25.92 -1.96 -4.58
CA GLY A 235 -27.06 -2.05 -5.50
C GLY A 235 -27.48 -3.48 -5.90
N MET A 236 -26.86 -4.53 -5.36
CA MET A 236 -27.43 -5.88 -5.43
C MET A 236 -28.30 -6.15 -4.18
N PRO A 237 -29.50 -6.74 -4.37
CA PRO A 237 -30.45 -7.02 -3.28
C PRO A 237 -29.92 -8.04 -2.27
#